data_AF-A0AAW2LN77-F1
#
_entry.id   AF-A0AAW2LN77-F1
#
_cell.length_a   1.000
_cell.length_b   1.000
_cell.length_c   1.000
_cell.angle_alpha   90.00
_cell.angle_beta   90.00
_cell.angle_gamma   90.00
#
_symmetry.space_group_name_H-M   'P 1'
#
loop_
_entity.id
_entity.type
_entity.pdbx_description
1 polymer ?
#
loop_
_entity_poly.entity_id
_entity_poly.type
_entity_poly.pdbx_seq_one_letter_code
_entity_poly.pdbx_strand_id
1 'polypeptide(L)'
;MSKNPLTAILEANSFNGTNYNDWLRNLRIVLDFENQTYVLDRSLPRALPEESTHEERLTFEKWLEDNRKVCNIVLGSMINDQ
;
A
#
# COMPACT_ATOMS: atom_id res chain seq x y z
N MET A 1 20.86 -0.11 -13.43
CA MET A 1 19.40 0.13 -13.41
C MET A 1 19.16 1.43 -12.67
N SER A 2 18.44 2.39 -13.26
CA SER A 2 18.04 3.61 -12.55
C SER A 2 17.08 3.22 -11.42
N LYS A 3 17.39 3.61 -10.18
CA LYS A 3 16.47 3.43 -9.06
C LYS A 3 15.20 4.22 -9.33
N ASN A 4 14.03 3.61 -9.10
CA ASN A 4 12.77 4.33 -9.16
C ASN A 4 12.79 5.41 -8.05
N PRO A 5 12.55 6.69 -8.38
CA PRO A 5 12.53 7.77 -7.38
C PRO A 5 11.59 7.48 -6.20
N LEU A 6 10.49 6.78 -6.42
CA LEU A 6 9.53 6.40 -5.38
C LEU A 6 10.10 5.33 -4.44
N THR A 7 10.83 4.34 -4.97
CA THR A 7 11.47 3.33 -4.12
C THR A 7 12.62 3.95 -3.33
N ALA A 8 13.33 4.91 -3.90
CA ALA A 8 14.39 5.64 -3.21
C ALA A 8 13.87 6.45 -2.00
N ILE A 9 12.66 7.00 -2.08
CA ILE A 9 12.00 7.71 -0.96
C ILE A 9 11.79 6.78 0.24
N LEU A 10 11.35 5.55 -0.01
CA LEU A 10 11.12 4.55 1.04
C LEU A 10 12.44 3.98 1.56
N GLU A 11 13.40 3.66 0.69
CA GLU A 11 14.72 3.15 1.08
C GLU A 11 15.49 4.14 1.97
N ALA A 12 15.38 5.45 1.71
CA ALA A 12 16.05 6.47 2.50
C ALA A 12 15.47 6.61 3.92
N ASN A 13 14.23 6.16 4.13
CA ASN A 13 13.51 6.24 5.40
C ASN A 13 12.78 4.94 5.70
N SER A 14 13.48 3.82 5.56
CA SER A 14 12.92 2.51 5.90
C SER A 14 12.46 2.51 7.36
N PHE A 15 11.36 1.81 7.63
CA PHE A 15 10.83 1.72 8.97
C PHE A 15 11.81 0.99 9.89
N ASN A 16 12.27 1.68 10.94
CA ASN A 16 13.29 1.19 11.88
C ASN A 16 12.77 1.03 13.31
N GLY A 17 11.44 1.06 13.49
CA GLY A 17 10.79 1.01 14.79
C GLY A 17 10.69 2.35 15.53
N THR A 18 11.51 3.35 15.19
CA THR A 18 11.52 4.67 15.87
C THR A 18 11.03 5.83 15.00
N ASN A 19 11.03 5.67 13.67
CA ASN A 19 10.71 6.72 12.70
C ASN A 19 9.30 6.64 12.11
N TYR A 20 8.32 6.16 12.87
CA TYR A 20 6.96 5.87 12.36
C TYR A 20 6.33 7.02 11.57
N ASN A 21 6.38 8.25 12.08
CA ASN A 21 5.74 9.40 11.42
C ASN A 21 6.41 9.76 10.08
N ASP A 22 7.75 9.72 10.02
CA ASP A 22 8.50 10.04 8.80
C ASP A 22 8.33 8.93 7.75
N TRP A 23 8.39 7.68 8.20
CA TRP A 23 8.10 6.52 7.37
C TRP A 23 6.68 6.56 6.81
N LEU A 24 5.67 6.80 7.67
CA LEU A 24 4.26 6.86 7.25
C LEU A 24 4.01 7.99 6.26
N ARG A 25 4.66 9.14 6.45
CA ARG A 25 4.58 10.27 5.51
C ARG A 25 5.11 9.88 4.13
N ASN A 26 6.27 9.22 4.09
CA ASN A 26 6.88 8.78 2.84
C ASN A 26 6.09 7.66 2.16
N LEU A 27 5.54 6.73 2.95
CA LEU A 27 4.61 5.70 2.48
C LEU A 27 3.38 6.35 1.82
N ARG A 28 2.76 7.33 2.47
CA ARG A 28 1.60 8.05 1.91
C ARG A 28 1.94 8.77 0.61
N ILE A 29 3.12 9.39 0.48
CA ILE A 29 3.55 10.01 -0.78
C ILE A 29 3.63 8.99 -1.92
N VAL A 30 4.22 7.83 -1.67
CA VAL A 30 4.33 6.76 -2.68
C VAL A 30 2.96 6.21 -3.05
N LEU A 31 2.10 5.94 -2.06
CA LEU A 31 0.75 5.41 -2.31
C LEU A 31 -0.15 6.43 -3.00
N ASP A 32 0.00 7.72 -2.73
CA ASP A 32 -0.77 8.77 -3.39
C ASP A 32 -0.41 8.87 -4.87
N PHE A 33 0.89 8.76 -5.18
CA PHE A 33 1.36 8.68 -6.57
C PHE A 33 0.78 7.47 -7.32
N GLU A 34 0.61 6.34 -6.65
CA GLU A 34 0.02 5.12 -7.21
C GLU A 34 -1.53 5.11 -7.17
N ASN A 35 -2.18 6.15 -6.63
CA ASN A 35 -3.62 6.23 -6.37
C ASN A 35 -4.16 5.12 -5.43
N GLN A 36 -3.35 4.69 -4.46
CA GLN A 36 -3.66 3.60 -3.54
C GLN A 36 -3.79 4.03 -2.07
N THR A 37 -3.67 5.33 -1.74
CA THR A 37 -3.81 5.84 -0.37
C THR A 37 -5.12 5.40 0.30
N TYR A 38 -6.19 5.25 -0.49
CA TYR A 38 -7.49 4.80 -0.01
C TYR A 38 -7.47 3.44 0.71
N VAL A 39 -6.49 2.58 0.40
CA VAL A 39 -6.30 1.28 1.06
C VAL A 39 -5.92 1.43 2.53
N LEU A 40 -5.19 2.51 2.88
CA LEU A 40 -4.83 2.80 4.27
C LEU A 40 -6.00 3.35 5.06
N ASP A 41 -6.84 4.17 4.42
CA ASP A 41 -7.90 4.91 5.10
C ASP A 41 -9.22 4.14 5.18
N ARG A 42 -9.40 3.13 4.32
CA ARG A 42 -10.63 2.34 4.24
C ARG A 42 -10.41 0.90 4.68
N SER A 43 -11.37 0.38 5.44
CA SER A 43 -11.40 -1.03 5.80
C SER A 43 -11.60 -1.90 4.55
N LEU A 44 -11.00 -3.10 4.57
CA LEU A 44 -11.33 -4.18 3.63
C LEU A 44 -12.86 -4.33 3.55
N PRO A 45 -13.47 -4.24 2.36
CA PRO A 45 -14.88 -4.53 2.20
C PRO A 45 -15.16 -5.95 2.74
N ARG A 46 -16.25 -6.13 3.49
CA ARG A 46 -16.68 -7.49 3.85
C ARG A 46 -16.87 -8.29 2.56
N ALA A 47 -16.64 -9.60 2.64
CA ALA A 47 -16.83 -10.50 1.51
C ALA A 47 -18.14 -10.20 0.78
N LEU A 48 -18.07 -10.13 -0.55
CA LEU A 48 -19.21 -9.83 -1.39
C LEU A 48 -20.28 -10.93 -1.24
N PRO A 49 -21.56 -10.57 -1.02
CA PRO A 49 -22.68 -11.50 -1.11
C PRO A 49 -22.74 -12.18 -2.49
N GLU A 50 -23.37 -13.36 -2.56
CA GLU A 50 -23.48 -14.13 -3.81
C GLU A 50 -24.31 -13.38 -4.86
N GLU A 51 -25.28 -12.58 -4.41
CA GLU A 51 -26.14 -11.68 -5.18
C GLU A 51 -25.47 -10.37 -5.64
N SER A 52 -24.18 -10.17 -5.35
CA SER A 52 -23.46 -8.94 -5.76
C SER A 52 -23.43 -8.79 -7.27
N THR A 53 -23.62 -7.56 -7.73
CA THR A 53 -23.54 -7.15 -9.13
C THR A 53 -22.14 -7.38 -9.71
N HIS A 54 -22.03 -7.36 -11.04
CA HIS A 54 -20.74 -7.52 -11.71
C HIS A 54 -19.79 -6.36 -11.36
N GLU A 55 -20.32 -5.14 -11.28
CA GLU A 55 -19.57 -3.93 -10.94
C GLU A 55 -19.02 -3.96 -9.51
N GLU A 56 -19.82 -4.46 -8.56
CA GLU A 56 -19.37 -4.66 -7.17
C GLU A 56 -18.23 -5.69 -7.09
N ARG A 57 -18.34 -6.80 -7.84
CA ARG A 57 -17.30 -7.83 -7.96
C ARG A 57 -16.00 -7.28 -8.51
N LEU A 58 -16.06 -6.53 -9.61
CA LEU A 58 -14.87 -5.87 -10.19
C LEU A 58 -14.23 -4.87 -9.23
N THR A 59 -15.04 -4.09 -8.51
CA THR A 59 -14.55 -3.13 -7.52
C THR A 59 -13.84 -3.84 -6.37
N PHE A 60 -14.38 -4.96 -5.89
CA PHE A 60 -13.77 -5.76 -4.83
C PHE A 60 -12.47 -6.43 -5.28
N GLU A 61 -12.43 -7.01 -6.47
CA GLU A 61 -11.22 -7.61 -7.04
C GLU A 61 -10.11 -6.57 -7.20
N LYS A 62 -10.45 -5.37 -7.71
CA LYS A 62 -9.51 -4.25 -7.79
C LYS A 62 -8.99 -3.85 -6.41
N TRP A 63 -9.88 -3.74 -5.42
CA TRP A 63 -9.49 -3.43 -4.05
C TRP A 63 -8.49 -4.48 -3.50
N LEU A 64 -8.74 -5.78 -3.72
CA LEU A 64 -7.86 -6.86 -3.28
C LEU A 64 -6.48 -6.80 -3.94
N GLU A 65 -6.43 -6.50 -5.24
CA GLU A 65 -5.18 -6.30 -5.95
C GLU A 65 -4.41 -5.11 -5.41
N ASP A 66 -5.08 -3.97 -5.21
CA ASP A 66 -4.46 -2.76 -4.70
C ASP A 66 -3.96 -2.98 -3.26
N ASN A 67 -4.74 -3.64 -2.41
CA ASN A 67 -4.33 -4.02 -1.07
C ASN A 67 -3.08 -4.90 -1.06
N ARG A 68 -3.00 -5.91 -1.94
CA ARG A 68 -1.81 -6.76 -2.08
C ARG A 68 -0.58 -5.93 -2.46
N LYS A 69 -0.72 -4.96 -3.37
CA LYS A 69 0.37 -4.05 -3.76
C LYS A 69 0.83 -3.21 -2.56
N VAL A 70 -0.11 -2.60 -1.83
CA VAL A 70 0.20 -1.80 -0.64
C VAL A 70 0.91 -2.65 0.43
N CYS A 71 0.45 -3.87 0.70
CA CYS A 71 1.12 -4.78 1.64
C CYS A 71 2.57 -5.05 1.24
N ASN A 72 2.84 -5.29 -0.05
CA ASN A 72 4.19 -5.51 -0.54
C ASN A 72 5.08 -4.28 -0.38
N ILE A 73 4.54 -3.08 -0.63
CA ILE A 73 5.27 -1.81 -0.42
C ILE A 73 5.60 -1.63 1.06
N VAL A 74 4.63 -1.85 1.95
CA VAL A 74 4.83 -1.76 3.40
C VAL A 74 5.94 -2.71 3.84
N LEU A 75 5.83 -4.00 3.51
CA LEU A 75 6.82 -5.01 3.88
C LEU A 75 8.21 -4.69 3.30
N GLY A 76 8.29 -4.26 2.04
CA GLY A 76 9.56 -3.90 1.40
C GLY A 76 10.19 -2.62 1.94
N SER A 77 9.41 -1.77 2.62
CA SER A 77 9.89 -0.52 3.23
C SER A 77 10.31 -0.66 4.69
N MET A 78 10.23 -1.86 5.26
CA MET A 78 10.70 -2.14 6.61
C MET A 78 12.17 -2.58 6.56
N ILE A 79 12.95 -2.25 7.59
CA ILE A 79 14.30 -2.83 7.72
C ILE A 79 14.12 -4.34 7.95
N ASN A 80 14.75 -5.15 7.11
CA ASN A 80 14.96 -6.55 7.43
C ASN A 80 16.12 -6.60 8.43
N ASP A 81 15.88 -7.12 9.64
CA ASP A 81 16.96 -7.49 10.54
C ASP A 81 17.87 -8.50 9.81
N GLN A 82 19.03 -8.00 9.34
CA GLN A 82 20.17 -8.81 8.90
C GLN A 82 21.31 -8.61 9.90
#